data_AF-F9GR59-F1
#
_entry.id   AF-F9GR59-F1
#
_cell.length_a   1.000
_cell.length_b   1.000
_cell.length_c   1.000
_cell.angle_alpha   90.00
_cell.angle_beta   90.00
_cell.angle_gamma   90.00
#
_symmetry.space_group_name_H-M   'P 1'
#
loop_
_entity.id
_entity.type
_entity.pdbx_description
1 polymer ?
#
loop_
_entity_poly.entity_id
_entity_poly.type
_entity_poly.pdbx_seq_one_letter_code
_entity_poly.pdbx_strand_id
1 'polypeptide(L)'
;MERIRQLFAQSLGYELPQVQGDYGIARHFLHQTSEKNYVVFIHSTTRADKHWEELEWQKLIEKITALSDYEIRLPWGNEQEKERAERLSQVHSKVIVLPKLTLTELAKQLANAKAVVSVDTGHLTAALDKPNITLYGATDPKLIGCYGKNQHYLSASSMKEISAEQVLSQLFPFIS
;
A
#
# COMPACT_ATOMS: atom_id res chain seq x y z
N MET A 1 9.33 -8.53 -13.06
CA MET A 1 10.72 -8.45 -12.56
C MET A 1 11.60 -9.62 -13.01
N GLU A 2 11.22 -10.88 -12.81
CA GLU A 2 12.10 -12.02 -13.17
C GLU A 2 12.50 -12.08 -14.65
N ARG A 3 11.59 -11.77 -15.57
CA ARG A 3 11.92 -11.68 -17.01
C ARG A 3 13.00 -10.64 -17.32
N ILE A 4 13.04 -9.52 -16.58
CA ILE A 4 14.06 -8.48 -16.74
C ILE A 4 15.40 -8.96 -16.16
N ARG A 5 15.38 -9.64 -15.00
CA ARG A 5 16.59 -10.22 -14.42
C ARG A 5 17.21 -11.29 -15.33
N GLN A 6 16.37 -12.13 -15.94
CA GLN A 6 16.80 -13.13 -16.94
C GLN A 6 17.43 -12.46 -18.16
N LEU A 7 16.81 -11.40 -18.67
CA LEU A 7 17.37 -10.65 -19.80
C LEU A 7 18.76 -10.10 -19.47
N PHE A 8 18.93 -9.43 -18.33
CA PHE A 8 20.23 -8.87 -17.93
C PHE A 8 21.29 -9.96 -17.73
N ALA A 9 20.95 -11.08 -17.08
CA ALA A 9 21.85 -12.21 -16.90
C ALA A 9 22.34 -12.76 -18.24
N GLN A 10 21.43 -12.96 -19.20
CA GLN A 10 21.76 -13.45 -20.53
C GLN A 10 22.55 -12.43 -21.36
N SER A 11 22.19 -11.15 -21.31
CA SER A 11 22.86 -10.09 -22.08
C SER A 11 24.24 -9.72 -21.55
N LEU A 12 24.46 -9.80 -20.24
CA LEU A 12 25.72 -9.43 -19.59
C LEU A 12 26.60 -10.64 -19.22
N GLY A 13 26.14 -11.86 -19.51
CA GLY A 13 26.94 -13.08 -19.40
C GLY A 13 27.21 -13.53 -17.96
N TYR A 14 26.27 -13.32 -17.04
CA TYR A 14 26.39 -13.79 -15.66
C TYR A 14 25.25 -14.74 -15.30
N GLU A 15 25.46 -15.60 -14.30
CA GLU A 15 24.42 -16.53 -13.84
C GLU A 15 23.29 -15.80 -13.12
N LEU A 16 22.04 -16.12 -13.47
CA LEU A 16 20.87 -15.55 -12.80
C LEU A 16 20.86 -15.98 -11.32
N PRO A 17 20.90 -15.03 -10.36
CA PRO A 17 20.86 -15.39 -8.95
C PRO A 17 19.51 -16.01 -8.56
N GLN A 18 19.55 -17.16 -7.87
CA GLN A 18 18.36 -17.88 -7.39
C GLN A 18 17.61 -17.19 -6.24
N VAL A 19 18.21 -16.13 -5.67
CA VAL A 19 17.56 -15.31 -4.65
C VAL A 19 16.49 -14.42 -5.26
N GLN A 20 15.45 -14.10 -4.48
CA GLN A 20 14.45 -13.11 -4.86
C GLN A 20 15.13 -11.76 -5.12
N GLY A 21 14.73 -11.08 -6.20
CA GLY A 21 15.26 -9.80 -6.62
C GLY A 21 15.02 -8.73 -5.57
N ASP A 22 16.09 -8.04 -5.20
CA ASP A 22 16.08 -6.87 -4.34
C ASP A 22 16.01 -5.62 -5.22
N TYR A 23 15.02 -4.76 -5.00
CA TYR A 23 14.94 -3.47 -5.70
C TYR A 23 16.07 -2.52 -5.28
N GLY A 24 16.69 -2.75 -4.12
CA GLY A 24 17.85 -2.00 -3.62
C GLY A 24 17.55 -0.59 -3.13
N ILE A 25 16.32 -0.09 -3.30
CA ILE A 25 15.98 1.32 -3.03
C ILE A 25 15.49 1.57 -1.60
N ALA A 26 15.00 0.56 -0.87
CA ALA A 26 14.42 0.75 0.46
C ALA A 26 15.38 1.48 1.43
N ARG A 27 16.68 1.12 1.39
CA ARG A 27 17.75 1.75 2.18
C ARG A 27 17.93 3.25 1.95
N HIS A 28 17.55 3.76 0.78
CA HIS A 28 17.67 5.17 0.42
C HIS A 28 16.57 6.03 1.08
N PHE A 29 15.47 5.40 1.52
CA PHE A 29 14.29 6.09 2.03
C PHE A 29 14.07 5.89 3.53
N LEU A 30 14.82 4.98 4.16
CA LEU A 30 14.82 4.79 5.61
C LEU A 30 15.51 5.99 6.29
N HIS A 31 14.70 6.91 6.81
CA HIS A 31 15.16 7.90 7.78
C HIS A 31 14.56 7.53 9.13
N GLN A 32 15.38 7.35 10.16
CA GLN A 32 14.90 7.18 11.53
C GLN A 32 14.34 8.52 12.01
N THR A 33 13.06 8.78 11.75
CA THR A 33 12.34 9.86 12.42
C THR A 33 11.52 9.30 13.58
N SER A 34 11.56 10.00 14.71
CA SER A 34 10.73 9.77 15.90
C SER A 34 9.28 10.19 15.64
N GLU A 35 8.72 9.78 14.51
CA GLU A 35 7.31 10.03 14.18
C GLU A 35 6.41 9.01 14.89
N LYS A 36 5.18 9.45 15.21
CA LYS A 36 4.13 8.55 15.69
C LYS A 36 3.96 7.37 14.75
N ASN A 37 3.54 6.21 15.26
CA ASN A 37 3.27 5.06 14.41
C ASN A 37 2.12 5.40 13.45
N TYR A 38 2.29 5.11 12.16
CA TYR A 38 1.24 5.35 11.18
C TYR A 38 1.16 4.24 10.13
N VAL A 39 -0.05 4.13 9.57
CA VAL A 39 -0.34 3.33 8.38
C VAL A 39 -0.72 4.26 7.23
N VAL A 40 -0.47 3.82 6.00
CA VAL A 40 -0.82 4.59 4.80
C VAL A 40 -1.90 3.85 4.03
N PHE A 41 -2.99 4.55 3.70
CA PHE A 41 -4.07 4.00 2.89
C PHE A 41 -4.06 4.61 1.49
N ILE A 42 -3.66 3.83 0.50
CA ILE A 42 -3.67 4.22 -0.92
C ILE A 42 -5.04 3.85 -1.49
N HIS A 43 -5.98 4.79 -1.44
CA HIS A 43 -7.35 4.63 -1.96
C HIS A 43 -7.48 4.94 -3.47
N SER A 44 -6.41 5.39 -4.10
CA SER A 44 -6.39 5.84 -5.49
C SER A 44 -6.25 4.66 -6.45
N THR A 45 -7.10 4.62 -7.47
CA THR A 45 -6.98 3.68 -8.60
C THR A 45 -7.56 4.32 -9.86
N THR A 46 -7.08 3.88 -11.02
CA THR A 46 -7.45 4.46 -12.32
C THR A 46 -8.83 4.01 -12.81
N ARG A 47 -9.41 2.95 -12.23
CA ARG A 47 -10.70 2.41 -12.66
C ARG A 47 -11.74 2.39 -11.54
N ALA A 48 -12.96 2.82 -11.84
CA ALA A 48 -14.07 2.89 -10.90
C ALA A 48 -14.39 1.54 -10.24
N ASP A 49 -14.37 0.44 -10.99
CA ASP A 49 -14.66 -0.93 -10.53
C ASP A 49 -13.60 -1.52 -9.58
N LYS A 50 -12.44 -0.85 -9.49
CA LYS A 50 -11.35 -1.23 -8.59
C LYS A 50 -11.31 -0.39 -7.33
N HIS A 51 -12.24 0.55 -7.16
CA HIS A 51 -12.37 1.28 -5.92
C HIS A 51 -12.93 0.34 -4.85
N TRP A 52 -12.30 0.37 -3.68
CA TRP A 52 -12.91 -0.19 -2.50
C TRP A 52 -13.94 0.81 -1.95
N GLU A 53 -15.06 0.29 -1.46
CA GLU A 53 -16.19 1.10 -1.00
C GLU A 53 -15.75 2.08 0.09
N GLU A 54 -16.16 3.35 -0.02
CA GLU A 54 -15.78 4.38 0.96
C GLU A 54 -16.24 3.97 2.37
N LEU A 55 -17.41 3.32 2.49
CA LEU A 55 -17.91 2.81 3.76
C LEU A 55 -16.98 1.77 4.40
N GLU A 56 -16.35 0.90 3.61
CA GLU A 56 -15.41 -0.09 4.13
C GLU A 56 -14.09 0.56 4.55
N TRP A 57 -13.63 1.60 3.82
CA TRP A 57 -12.53 2.44 4.28
C TRP A 57 -12.83 3.11 5.63
N GLN A 58 -14.04 3.66 5.80
CA GLN A 58 -14.45 4.30 7.06
C GLN A 58 -14.46 3.29 8.23
N LYS A 59 -15.03 2.10 8.03
CA LYS A 59 -15.00 1.02 9.04
C LYS A 59 -13.58 0.60 9.41
N LEU A 60 -12.68 0.51 8.42
CA LEU A 60 -11.29 0.17 8.67
C LEU A 60 -10.58 1.27 9.46
N ILE A 61 -10.83 2.54 9.11
CA ILE A 61 -10.32 3.71 9.82
C ILE A 61 -10.71 3.63 11.30
N GLU A 62 -12.00 3.45 11.61
CA GLU A 62 -12.50 3.39 12.99
C GLU A 62 -11.82 2.29 13.80
N LYS A 63 -11.63 1.10 13.19
CA LYS A 63 -10.99 -0.03 13.87
C LYS A 63 -9.51 0.21 14.14
N ILE A 64 -8.80 0.87 13.23
CA ILE A 64 -7.38 1.16 13.39
C ILE A 64 -7.17 2.31 14.38
N THR A 65 -7.99 3.36 14.34
CA THR A 65 -7.85 4.49 15.26
C THR A 65 -8.26 4.15 16.69
N ALA A 66 -9.06 3.10 16.88
CA ALA A 66 -9.34 2.49 18.18
C ALA A 66 -8.10 1.83 18.82
N LEU A 67 -7.09 1.46 18.02
CA LEU A 67 -5.77 1.09 18.52
C LEU A 67 -5.06 2.40 18.94
N SER A 68 -4.58 2.49 20.18
CA SER A 68 -4.24 3.76 20.84
C SER A 68 -3.23 4.62 20.09
N ASP A 69 -2.35 4.04 19.28
CA ASP A 69 -1.10 4.68 18.85
C ASP A 69 -0.92 4.86 17.34
N TYR A 70 -1.94 4.60 16.52
CA TYR A 70 -1.82 4.70 15.06
C TYR A 70 -2.51 5.93 14.46
N GLU A 71 -1.76 6.67 13.65
CA GLU A 71 -2.29 7.64 12.68
C GLU A 71 -2.51 6.98 11.33
N ILE A 72 -3.46 7.50 10.55
CA ILE A 72 -3.73 7.03 9.19
C ILE A 72 -3.41 8.18 8.24
N ARG A 73 -2.54 7.94 7.26
CA ARG A 73 -2.16 8.95 6.27
C ARG A 73 -2.76 8.62 4.90
N LEU A 74 -3.41 9.61 4.28
CA LEU A 74 -4.08 9.49 2.99
C LEU A 74 -3.35 10.33 1.92
N PRO A 75 -2.59 9.72 0.99
CA PRO A 75 -2.03 10.40 -0.16
C PRO A 75 -3.06 10.59 -1.28
N TRP A 76 -2.82 11.58 -2.14
CA TRP A 76 -3.64 11.86 -3.32
C TRP A 76 -2.77 12.42 -4.46
N GLY A 77 -3.17 12.18 -5.71
CA GLY A 77 -2.50 12.67 -6.92
C GLY A 77 -3.32 13.67 -7.75
N ASN A 78 -4.65 13.68 -7.59
CA ASN A 78 -5.57 14.58 -8.29
C ASN A 78 -6.68 15.08 -7.35
N GLU A 79 -7.49 16.04 -7.82
CA GLU A 79 -8.51 16.69 -6.97
C GLU A 79 -9.62 15.72 -6.54
N GLN A 80 -10.03 14.77 -7.39
CA GLN A 80 -11.05 13.78 -7.04
C GLN A 80 -10.59 12.87 -5.90
N GLU A 81 -9.31 12.47 -5.94
CA GLU A 81 -8.69 11.69 -4.87
C GLU A 81 -8.56 12.51 -3.59
N LYS A 82 -8.23 13.79 -3.69
CA LYS A 82 -8.14 14.69 -2.55
C LYS A 82 -9.49 14.87 -1.87
N GLU A 83 -10.54 15.13 -2.64
CA GLU A 83 -11.92 15.23 -2.11
C GLU A 83 -12.34 13.94 -1.39
N ARG A 84 -11.96 12.77 -1.92
CA ARG A 84 -12.19 11.50 -1.23
C ARG A 84 -11.40 11.39 0.06
N ALA A 85 -10.11 11.74 0.05
CA ALA A 85 -9.27 11.73 1.23
C ALA A 85 -9.84 12.66 2.32
N GLU A 86 -10.33 13.83 1.93
CA GLU A 86 -10.98 14.78 2.83
C GLU A 86 -12.26 14.19 3.45
N ARG A 87 -13.14 13.55 2.66
CA ARG A 87 -14.32 12.84 3.19
C ARG A 87 -13.93 11.75 4.19
N LEU A 88 -12.92 10.95 3.88
CA LEU A 88 -12.42 9.89 4.78
C LEU A 88 -11.77 10.46 6.05
N SER A 89 -11.14 11.64 5.96
CA SER A 89 -10.51 12.28 7.11
C SER A 89 -11.51 12.78 8.16
N GLN A 90 -12.76 13.03 7.75
CA GLN A 90 -13.82 13.46 8.67
C GLN A 90 -14.27 12.37 9.64
N VAL A 91 -13.93 11.10 9.37
CA VAL A 91 -14.28 9.96 10.23
C VAL A 91 -13.61 10.06 11.60
N HIS A 92 -12.34 10.49 11.64
CA HIS A 92 -11.58 10.53 12.89
C HIS A 92 -10.42 11.51 12.82
N SER A 93 -10.13 12.22 13.93
CA SER A 93 -9.06 13.23 14.02
C SER A 93 -7.63 12.72 13.84
N LYS A 94 -7.45 11.39 13.79
CA LYS A 94 -6.16 10.71 13.56
C LYS A 94 -5.93 10.39 12.08
N VAL A 95 -6.88 10.71 11.22
CA VAL A 95 -6.78 10.54 9.77
C VAL A 95 -6.28 11.84 9.16
N ILE A 96 -5.08 11.80 8.60
CA ILE A 96 -4.39 12.96 8.05
C ILE A 96 -4.36 12.85 6.53
N VAL A 97 -4.99 13.81 5.86
CA VAL A 97 -4.80 14.01 4.42
C VAL A 97 -3.42 14.61 4.22
N LEU A 98 -2.56 13.93 3.45
CA LEU A 98 -1.23 14.42 3.16
C LEU A 98 -1.31 15.66 2.24
N PRO A 99 -0.33 16.57 2.28
CA PRO A 99 -0.21 17.60 1.25
C PRO A 99 0.06 16.97 -0.12
N LYS A 100 0.01 17.74 -1.19
CA LYS A 100 0.39 17.24 -2.52
C LYS A 100 1.86 16.83 -2.50
N LEU A 101 2.12 15.54 -2.67
CA LEU A 101 3.48 14.98 -2.64
C LEU A 101 3.98 14.68 -4.05
N THR A 102 5.29 14.83 -4.23
CA THR A 102 6.02 14.21 -5.34
C THR A 102 6.13 12.70 -5.13
N LEU A 103 6.44 11.95 -6.19
CA LEU A 103 6.63 10.50 -6.10
C LEU A 103 7.72 10.12 -5.09
N THR A 104 8.79 10.90 -5.02
CA THR A 104 9.90 10.70 -4.08
C THR A 104 9.47 10.93 -2.63
N GLU A 105 8.65 11.95 -2.37
CA GLU A 105 8.14 12.21 -1.01
C GLU A 105 7.12 11.16 -0.59
N LEU A 106 6.26 10.71 -1.51
CA LEU A 106 5.36 9.58 -1.25
C LEU A 106 6.15 8.31 -0.91
N ALA A 107 7.22 8.02 -1.65
CA ALA A 107 8.11 6.89 -1.35
C ALA A 107 8.72 7.00 0.05
N LYS A 108 9.10 8.21 0.50
CA LYS A 108 9.57 8.44 1.88
C LYS A 108 8.49 8.19 2.93
N GLN A 109 7.25 8.60 2.67
CA GLN A 109 6.12 8.32 3.57
C GLN A 109 5.86 6.81 3.67
N LEU A 110 5.83 6.12 2.53
CA LEU A 110 5.64 4.66 2.51
C LEU A 110 6.80 3.93 3.21
N ALA A 111 8.04 4.37 3.00
CA ALA A 111 9.24 3.78 3.60
C ALA A 111 9.30 3.93 5.14
N ASN A 112 8.57 4.86 5.73
CA ASN A 112 8.51 5.04 7.18
C ASN A 112 7.20 4.54 7.81
N ALA A 113 6.20 4.18 6.98
CA ALA A 113 4.98 3.53 7.43
C ALA A 113 5.26 2.17 8.08
N LYS A 114 4.39 1.80 9.04
CA LYS A 114 4.38 0.47 9.65
C LYS A 114 3.80 -0.58 8.70
N ALA A 115 2.69 -0.23 8.07
CA ALA A 115 2.04 -1.04 7.07
C ALA A 115 1.23 -0.14 6.12
N VAL A 116 0.89 -0.71 4.96
CA VAL A 116 0.16 -0.02 3.90
C VAL A 116 -1.03 -0.88 3.49
N VAL A 117 -2.15 -0.23 3.20
CA VAL A 117 -3.30 -0.85 2.54
C VAL A 117 -3.50 -0.13 1.23
N SER A 118 -3.58 -0.87 0.12
CA SER A 118 -3.66 -0.28 -1.21
C SER A 118 -4.66 -1.02 -2.09
N VAL A 119 -5.29 -0.31 -3.03
CA VAL A 119 -6.10 -0.90 -4.10
C VAL A 119 -5.28 -0.98 -5.38
N ASP A 120 -5.08 -2.17 -5.96
CA ASP A 120 -4.54 -2.44 -7.32
C ASP A 120 -3.30 -1.64 -7.82
N THR A 121 -2.66 -0.82 -6.98
CA THR A 121 -1.63 0.18 -7.30
C THR A 121 -0.45 0.11 -6.33
N GLY A 122 -0.27 -1.04 -5.67
CA GLY A 122 0.74 -1.26 -4.63
C GLY A 122 2.19 -1.40 -5.11
N HIS A 123 2.47 -1.24 -6.40
CA HIS A 123 3.81 -1.50 -6.97
C HIS A 123 4.91 -0.65 -6.34
N LEU A 124 4.64 0.61 -6.04
CA LEU A 124 5.60 1.51 -5.38
C LEU A 124 5.90 1.03 -3.95
N THR A 125 4.88 0.57 -3.23
CA THR A 125 5.02 0.05 -1.87
C THR A 125 5.83 -1.24 -1.83
N ALA A 126 5.61 -2.13 -2.80
CA ALA A 126 6.33 -3.39 -2.88
C ALA A 126 7.82 -3.21 -3.16
N ALA A 127 8.19 -2.18 -3.92
CA ALA A 127 9.59 -1.83 -4.16
C ALA A 127 10.31 -1.31 -2.90
N LEU A 128 9.56 -0.94 -1.85
CA LEU A 128 10.09 -0.45 -0.58
C LEU A 128 10.13 -1.53 0.52
N ASP A 129 9.81 -2.79 0.19
CA ASP A 129 9.80 -3.95 1.09
C ASP A 129 8.90 -3.78 2.34
N LYS A 130 7.87 -2.94 2.24
CA LYS A 130 6.93 -2.68 3.34
C LYS A 130 5.77 -3.66 3.35
N PRO A 131 5.29 -4.06 4.55
CA PRO A 131 4.05 -4.82 4.68
C PRO A 131 2.92 -4.08 3.99
N ASN A 132 2.39 -4.68 2.92
CA ASN A 132 1.36 -4.07 2.10
C ASN A 132 0.26 -5.09 1.83
N ILE A 133 -0.97 -4.72 2.18
CA ILE A 133 -2.16 -5.48 1.85
C ILE A 133 -2.76 -4.84 0.61
N THR A 134 -2.64 -5.54 -0.50
CA THR A 134 -3.23 -5.09 -1.76
C THR A 134 -4.57 -5.76 -1.95
N LEU A 135 -5.61 -4.94 -2.10
CA LEU A 135 -6.98 -5.38 -2.36
C LEU A 135 -7.17 -5.53 -3.87
N TYR A 136 -7.71 -6.67 -4.27
CA TYR A 136 -8.04 -7.00 -5.65
C TYR A 136 -9.51 -7.44 -5.74
N GLY A 137 -10.28 -6.76 -6.58
CA GLY A 137 -11.59 -7.24 -7.01
C GLY A 137 -11.43 -8.29 -8.11
N ALA A 138 -12.14 -8.13 -9.22
CA ALA A 138 -12.11 -9.05 -10.37
C ALA A 138 -10.74 -9.21 -11.08
N THR A 139 -9.67 -8.59 -10.59
CA THR A 139 -8.34 -8.67 -11.20
C THR A 139 -7.51 -9.75 -10.53
N ASP A 140 -6.94 -10.67 -11.31
CA ASP A 140 -6.12 -11.75 -10.77
C ASP A 140 -4.74 -11.24 -10.29
N PRO A 141 -4.44 -11.30 -8.97
CA PRO A 141 -3.14 -10.92 -8.43
C PRO A 141 -1.99 -11.79 -8.97
N LYS A 142 -2.24 -12.98 -9.53
CA LYS A 142 -1.18 -13.81 -10.12
C LYS A 142 -0.65 -13.24 -11.45
N LEU A 143 -1.41 -12.38 -12.10
CA LEU A 143 -1.05 -11.78 -13.39
C LEU A 143 -0.36 -10.42 -13.24
N ILE A 144 -0.72 -9.66 -12.20
CA ILE A 144 -0.24 -8.28 -11.97
C ILE A 144 0.27 -8.04 -10.54
N GLY A 145 0.47 -9.11 -9.76
CA GLY A 145 0.85 -9.03 -8.35
C GLY A 145 2.14 -8.26 -8.14
N CYS A 146 2.17 -7.50 -7.06
CA CYS A 146 3.32 -6.68 -6.72
C CYS A 146 4.52 -7.56 -6.34
N TYR A 147 5.59 -7.51 -7.11
CA TYR A 147 6.83 -8.22 -6.79
C TYR A 147 7.53 -7.49 -5.64
N GLY A 148 7.84 -8.18 -4.53
CA GLY A 148 8.51 -7.61 -3.36
C GLY A 148 8.38 -8.52 -2.13
N LYS A 149 9.11 -8.24 -1.05
CA LYS A 149 8.90 -8.95 0.23
C LYS A 149 7.67 -8.38 0.95
N ASN A 150 7.04 -9.20 1.80
CA ASN A 150 5.88 -8.80 2.64
C ASN A 150 4.66 -8.26 1.86
N GLN A 151 4.39 -8.81 0.68
CA GLN A 151 3.19 -8.48 -0.10
C GLN A 151 2.08 -9.48 0.21
N HIS A 152 0.97 -8.96 0.74
CA HIS A 152 -0.21 -9.72 1.11
C HIS A 152 -1.34 -9.34 0.17
N TYR A 153 -2.07 -10.34 -0.32
CA TYR A 153 -3.13 -10.15 -1.30
C TYR A 153 -4.46 -10.58 -0.71
N LEU A 154 -5.45 -9.72 -0.86
CA LEU A 154 -6.84 -10.04 -0.56
C LEU A 154 -7.63 -9.87 -1.85
N SER A 155 -7.97 -11.00 -2.46
CA SER A 155 -8.69 -11.06 -3.72
C SER A 155 -10.11 -11.57 -3.50
N ALA A 156 -11.09 -10.92 -4.10
CA ALA A 156 -12.47 -11.37 -4.17
C ALA A 156 -13.01 -11.22 -5.59
N SER A 157 -14.21 -11.71 -5.89
CA SER A 157 -14.77 -11.56 -7.24
C SER A 157 -15.13 -10.11 -7.56
N SER A 158 -15.36 -9.30 -6.52
CA SER A 158 -15.65 -7.87 -6.59
C SER A 158 -15.07 -7.15 -5.36
N MET A 159 -14.73 -5.87 -5.48
CA MET A 159 -14.27 -5.05 -4.34
C MET A 159 -15.34 -4.98 -3.22
N LYS A 160 -16.62 -5.17 -3.55
CA LYS A 160 -17.73 -5.15 -2.59
C LYS A 160 -17.75 -6.33 -1.62
N GLU A 161 -17.07 -7.42 -1.98
CA GLU A 161 -17.03 -8.64 -1.17
C GLU A 161 -15.90 -8.61 -0.13
N ILE A 162 -15.04 -7.60 -0.20
CA ILE A 162 -13.93 -7.40 0.73
C ILE A 162 -14.43 -6.52 1.88
N SER A 163 -14.43 -7.05 3.10
CA SER A 163 -14.83 -6.31 4.29
C SER A 163 -13.63 -5.76 5.07
N ALA A 164 -13.85 -4.67 5.80
CA ALA A 164 -12.86 -4.07 6.69
C ALA A 164 -12.31 -5.06 7.74
N GLU A 165 -13.11 -6.02 8.21
CA GLU A 165 -12.67 -7.08 9.13
C GLU A 165 -11.60 -7.96 8.50
N GLN A 166 -11.78 -8.36 7.24
CA GLN A 166 -10.82 -9.23 6.56
C GLN A 166 -9.50 -8.51 6.35
N VAL A 167 -9.56 -7.23 5.95
CA VAL A 167 -8.38 -6.38 5.80
C VAL A 167 -7.66 -6.19 7.14
N LEU A 168 -8.42 -5.88 8.20
CA LEU A 168 -7.85 -5.72 9.54
C LEU A 168 -7.17 -7.00 10.04
N SER A 169 -7.80 -8.16 9.83
CA SER A 169 -7.21 -9.45 10.25
C SER A 169 -5.86 -9.72 9.57
N GLN A 170 -5.69 -9.30 8.32
CA GLN A 170 -4.41 -9.40 7.62
C GLN A 170 -3.42 -8.32 8.05
N LEU A 171 -3.91 -7.15 8.48
CA LEU A 171 -3.07 -6.03 8.91
C LEU A 171 -2.54 -6.19 10.33
N PHE A 172 -3.33 -6.84 11.19
CA PHE A 172 -3.07 -6.99 12.61
C PHE A 172 -1.65 -7.49 12.94
N PRO A 173 -1.08 -8.52 12.29
CA PRO A 173 0.27 -9.01 12.57
C PRO A 173 1.39 -7.98 12.35
N PHE A 174 1.13 -6.89 11.61
CA PHE A 174 2.11 -5.85 11.33
C PHE A 174 1.96 -4.61 12.22
N ILE A 175 0.84 -4.52 12.96
CA ILE A 175 0.50 -3.37 13.79
C ILE A 175 0.27 -3.72 15.27
N SER A 176 0.35 -5.01 15.64
CA SER A 176 0.30 -5.51 17.02
C SER A 176 1.62 -5.36 17.75
#